data_AF-A0A7C1AW27-F1
#
_entry.id   AF-A0A7C1AW27-F1
#
_cell.length_a   1.000
_cell.length_b   1.000
_cell.length_c   1.000
_cell.angle_alpha   90.00
_cell.angle_beta   90.00
_cell.angle_gamma   90.00
#
_symmetry.space_group_name_H-M   'P 1'
#
loop_
_entity.id
_entity.type
_entity.pdbx_description
1 polymer ?
#
loop_
_entity_poly.entity_id
_entity_poly.type
_entity_poly.pdbx_seq_one_letter_code
_entity_poly.pdbx_strand_id
1 'polypeptide(L)'
;MARNRIRGRDFFNLPNILTYLRITAIPLMIVLLVPPVTSFDYNMAFLICFLATLTDYIDGIIARRHNQVTPIGKLMDPLADKLLVSAVFIMLIPLKKMQAWVTF
;
A
#
# COMPACT_ATOMS: atom_id res chain seq x y z
N MET A 1 21.29 -25.63 19.72
CA MET A 1 20.29 -24.75 20.37
C MET A 1 20.52 -23.31 19.92
N ALA A 2 20.01 -22.92 18.75
CA ALA A 2 20.13 -21.55 18.23
C ALA A 2 18.96 -20.72 18.78
N ARG A 3 19.26 -19.88 19.76
CA ARG A 3 18.33 -19.00 20.46
C ARG A 3 17.82 -17.94 19.47
N ASN A 4 16.67 -18.22 18.86
CA ASN A 4 15.99 -17.32 17.94
C ASN A 4 15.45 -16.12 18.75
N ARG A 5 16.30 -15.11 18.98
CA ARG A 5 15.86 -13.81 19.50
C ARG A 5 15.13 -13.12 18.36
N ILE A 6 13.82 -13.35 18.26
CA ILE A 6 12.91 -12.46 17.56
C ILE A 6 13.01 -11.12 18.32
N ARG A 7 13.88 -10.24 17.83
CA ARG A 7 14.16 -8.96 18.46
C ARG A 7 13.01 -8.07 18.04
N GLY A 8 12.11 -7.71 18.95
CA GLY A 8 10.92 -6.88 18.67
C GLY A 8 11.15 -5.52 17.99
N ARG A 9 12.40 -5.19 17.62
CA ARG A 9 12.78 -4.06 16.77
C ARG A 9 12.51 -4.28 15.28
N ASP A 10 12.31 -5.51 14.84
CA ASP A 10 12.00 -5.81 13.42
C ASP A 10 10.58 -5.36 13.03
N PHE A 11 9.66 -5.26 14.01
CA PHE A 11 8.31 -4.74 13.83
C PHE A 11 8.26 -3.21 13.66
N PHE A 12 9.15 -2.48 14.34
CA PHE A 12 9.28 -1.02 14.35
C PHE A 12 10.41 -0.52 13.45
N ASN A 13 10.61 -1.15 12.28
CA ASN A 13 11.41 -0.56 11.23
C ASN A 13 10.52 0.39 10.41
N LEU A 14 11.01 1.60 10.12
CA LEU A 14 10.38 2.58 9.23
C LEU A 14 9.69 1.95 8.00
N PRO A 15 10.34 1.05 7.24
CA PRO A 15 9.71 0.40 6.10
C PRO A 15 8.48 -0.46 6.46
N ASN A 16 8.48 -1.13 7.61
CA ASN A 16 7.37 -1.99 8.03
C ASN A 16 6.13 -1.16 8.42
N ILE A 17 6.32 -0.04 9.13
CA ILE A 17 5.25 0.91 9.49
C ILE A 17 4.58 1.45 8.22
N LEU A 18 5.37 1.73 7.19
CA LEU A 18 4.87 2.17 5.89
C LEU A 18 4.06 1.11 5.15
N THR A 19 4.51 -0.14 5.18
CA THR A 19 3.73 -1.25 4.61
C THR A 19 2.38 -1.34 5.31
N TYR A 20 2.34 -1.22 6.65
CA TYR A 20 1.09 -1.19 7.39
C TYR A 20 0.22 0.01 7.03
N LEU A 21 0.79 1.20 6.87
CA LEU A 21 0.09 2.42 6.47
C LEU A 21 -0.56 2.28 5.08
N ARG A 22 0.12 1.57 4.17
CA ARG A 22 -0.39 1.27 2.82
C ARG A 22 -1.50 0.24 2.86
N ILE A 23 -1.34 -0.79 3.68
CA ILE A 23 -2.38 -1.80 3.90
C ILE A 23 -3.63 -1.17 4.53
N THR A 24 -3.51 -0.17 5.41
CA THR A 24 -4.66 0.59 5.94
C THR A 24 -5.21 1.62 4.95
N ALA A 25 -4.41 2.13 4.02
CA ALA A 25 -4.90 2.99 2.95
C ALA A 25 -5.83 2.27 1.96
N ILE A 26 -5.66 0.95 1.77
CA ILE A 26 -6.53 0.12 0.90
C ILE A 26 -8.00 0.14 1.36
N PRO A 27 -8.37 -0.26 2.59
CA PRO A 27 -9.76 -0.21 3.05
C PRO A 27 -10.29 1.22 3.11
N LEU A 28 -9.44 2.21 3.39
CA LEU A 28 -9.83 3.61 3.33
C LEU A 28 -10.26 4.02 1.91
N MET A 29 -9.47 3.67 0.88
CA MET A 29 -9.84 3.90 -0.51
C MET A 29 -11.12 3.16 -0.91
N ILE A 30 -11.30 1.93 -0.43
CA ILE A 30 -12.54 1.17 -0.67
C ILE A 30 -13.74 1.94 -0.11
N VAL A 31 -13.67 2.41 1.13
CA VAL A 31 -14.77 3.17 1.75
C VAL A 31 -15.08 4.46 0.98
N LEU A 32 -14.07 5.20 0.51
CA LEU A 32 -14.27 6.42 -0.28
C LEU A 32 -14.90 6.15 -1.66
N LEU A 33 -14.61 5.01 -2.29
CA LEU A 33 -15.07 4.68 -3.63
C LEU A 33 -16.37 3.86 -3.65
N VAL A 34 -16.98 3.59 -2.48
CA VAL A 34 -18.31 2.95 -2.40
C VAL A 34 -19.40 3.95 -2.79
N PRO A 35 -20.28 3.61 -3.75
CA PRO A 35 -21.38 4.49 -4.15
C PRO A 35 -22.35 4.82 -3.00
N PRO A 36 -22.91 6.04 -2.96
CA PRO A 36 -22.77 7.14 -3.93
C PRO A 36 -21.43 7.88 -3.80
N VAL A 37 -20.72 8.04 -4.92
CA VAL A 37 -19.40 8.69 -4.97
C VAL A 37 -19.53 10.09 -5.55
N THR A 38 -18.98 11.09 -4.88
CA THR A 38 -18.92 12.47 -5.34
C THR A 38 -17.58 12.78 -6.03
N SER A 39 -17.51 13.89 -6.77
CA SER A 39 -16.23 14.37 -7.34
C SER A 39 -15.17 14.64 -6.26
N PHE A 40 -15.58 14.96 -5.04
CA PHE A 40 -14.69 15.13 -3.90
C PHE A 40 -14.04 13.81 -3.46
N ASP A 41 -14.83 12.74 -3.40
CA ASP A 41 -14.34 11.40 -3.00
C ASP A 41 -13.32 10.85 -4.00
N TYR A 42 -13.53 11.08 -5.30
CA TYR A 42 -12.55 10.75 -6.34
C TYR A 42 -11.22 11.50 -6.14
N ASN A 43 -11.28 12.81 -5.86
CA ASN A 43 -10.09 13.61 -5.64
C ASN A 43 -9.34 13.18 -4.37
N MET A 44 -10.08 12.85 -3.29
CA MET A 44 -9.47 12.31 -2.07
C MET A 44 -8.85 10.93 -2.29
N ALA A 45 -9.54 10.02 -2.99
CA ALA A 45 -9.01 8.69 -3.30
C ALA A 45 -7.73 8.80 -4.14
N PHE A 46 -7.70 9.69 -5.14
CA PHE A 46 -6.50 9.98 -5.92
C PHE A 46 -5.37 10.53 -5.05
N LEU A 47 -5.66 11.49 -4.18
CA LEU A 47 -4.67 12.08 -3.29
C LEU A 47 -4.08 11.05 -2.31
N ILE A 48 -4.92 10.21 -1.70
CA ILE A 48 -4.50 9.14 -0.79
C ILE A 48 -3.62 8.13 -1.53
N CYS A 49 -4.05 7.70 -2.72
CA CYS A 49 -3.29 6.77 -3.55
C CYS A 49 -1.92 7.36 -3.92
N PHE A 50 -1.90 8.62 -4.36
CA PHE A 50 -0.70 9.33 -4.76
C PHE A 50 0.29 9.47 -3.60
N LEU A 51 -0.19 9.90 -2.43
CA LEU A 51 0.63 10.01 -1.22
C LEU A 51 1.14 8.64 -0.78
N ALA A 52 0.30 7.59 -0.79
CA ALA A 52 0.71 6.24 -0.41
C ALA A 52 1.84 5.70 -1.29
N THR A 53 1.76 5.88 -2.61
CA THR A 53 2.82 5.47 -3.55
C THR A 53 4.07 6.33 -3.41
N LEU A 54 3.92 7.64 -3.19
CA LEU A 54 5.05 8.57 -3.04
C LEU A 54 5.84 8.28 -1.77
N THR A 55 5.15 8.01 -0.65
CA THR A 55 5.77 7.66 0.63
C THR A 55 6.56 6.35 0.53
N ASP A 56 6.04 5.33 -0.16
CA ASP A 56 6.80 4.09 -0.43
C ASP A 56 8.08 4.33 -1.23
N TYR A 57 8.02 5.15 -2.27
CA TYR A 57 9.19 5.45 -3.09
C TYR A 57 10.31 6.12 -2.27
N ILE A 58 9.94 7.10 -1.44
CA ILE A 58 10.89 7.84 -0.61
C ILE A 58 11.50 6.94 0.46
N ASP A 59 10.69 6.17 1.17
CA ASP A 59 11.18 5.30 2.24
C ASP A 59 11.92 4.07 1.71
N GLY A 60 11.60 3.59 0.50
CA GLY A 60 12.39 2.61 -0.22
C GLY A 60 13.80 3.11 -0.57
N ILE A 61 13.96 4.43 -0.79
CA ILE A 61 15.28 5.06 -0.97
C ILE A 61 16.02 5.16 0.37
N ILE A 62 15.33 5.55 1.43
CA ILE A 62 15.90 5.71 2.78
C ILE A 62 16.34 4.34 3.34
N ALA A 63 15.52 3.30 3.20
CA ALA A 63 15.82 1.94 3.62
C ALA A 63 17.07 1.37 2.93
N ARG A 64 17.24 1.66 1.63
CA ARG A 64 18.45 1.29 0.88
C ARG A 64 19.70 2.02 1.39
N ARG A 65 19.57 3.30 1.75
CA ARG A 65 20.70 4.10 2.27
C ARG A 65 21.12 3.70 3.69
N HIS A 66 20.20 3.21 4.52
CA HIS A 66 20.48 2.78 5.89
C HIS A 66 20.88 1.30 6.04
N ASN A 67 20.98 0.53 4.95
CA ASN A 67 21.29 -0.91 4.98
C ASN A 67 20.32 -1.73 5.86
N GLN A 68 19.12 -1.21 6.11
CA GLN A 68 18.07 -1.86 6.91
C GLN A 68 17.13 -2.69 6.04
N VAL A 69 17.70 -3.40 5.06
CA VAL A 69 16.94 -4.20 4.10
C VAL A 69 16.68 -5.57 4.73
N THR A 70 15.46 -5.80 5.20
CA THR A 70 15.07 -7.11 5.73
C THR A 70 14.57 -8.02 4.60
N PRO A 71 14.76 -9.36 4.70
CA PRO A 71 14.22 -10.31 3.72
C PRO A 71 12.69 -10.22 3.59
N ILE A 72 12.01 -9.94 4.71
CA ILE A 72 10.56 -9.80 4.79
C ILE A 72 10.10 -8.52 4.09
N GLY A 73 10.77 -7.38 4.30
CA GLY A 73 10.46 -6.12 3.62
C GLY A 73 10.56 -6.24 2.10
N LYS A 74 11.62 -6.89 1.60
CA LYS A 74 11.79 -7.16 0.15
C LYS A 74 10.66 -7.96 -0.49
N LEU A 75 9.98 -8.81 0.29
CA LEU A 75 8.82 -9.57 -0.17
C LEU A 75 7.52 -8.78 -0.01
N MET A 76 7.39 -8.03 1.07
CA MET A 76 6.22 -7.21 1.40
C MET A 76 6.05 -6.02 0.45
N ASP A 77 7.14 -5.37 0.02
CA ASP A 77 7.10 -4.21 -0.88
C ASP A 77 6.36 -4.51 -2.20
N PRO A 78 6.74 -5.52 -3.00
CA PRO A 78 6.02 -5.86 -4.23
C PRO A 78 4.63 -6.49 -3.97
N LEU A 79 4.39 -7.05 -2.78
CA LEU A 79 3.07 -7.57 -2.39
C LEU A 79 2.11 -6.40 -2.15
N ALA A 80 2.52 -5.41 -1.35
CA ALA A 80 1.73 -4.23 -1.02
C ALA A 80 1.42 -3.40 -2.27
N ASP A 81 2.38 -3.26 -3.18
CA ASP A 81 2.18 -2.57 -4.46
C ASP A 81 1.11 -3.25 -5.32
N LYS A 82 1.20 -4.57 -5.52
CA LYS A 82 0.19 -5.33 -6.26
C LYS A 82 -1.19 -5.28 -5.61
N LEU A 83 -1.27 -5.34 -4.27
CA LEU A 83 -2.52 -5.25 -3.54
C LEU A 83 -3.17 -3.87 -3.67
N LEU A 84 -2.38 -2.81 -3.62
CA LEU A 84 -2.88 -1.44 -3.77
C LEU A 84 -3.41 -1.20 -5.19
N VAL A 85 -2.65 -1.58 -6.22
CA VAL A 85 -3.08 -1.41 -7.63
C VAL A 85 -4.33 -2.24 -7.94
N SER A 86 -4.36 -3.51 -7.50
CA SER A 86 -5.53 -4.37 -7.71
C SER A 86 -6.78 -3.87 -6.98
N ALA A 87 -6.65 -3.38 -5.74
CA ALA A 87 -7.77 -2.79 -5.02
C ALA A 87 -8.36 -1.57 -5.74
N VAL A 88 -7.50 -0.68 -6.26
CA VAL A 88 -7.94 0.50 -7.03
C VAL A 88 -8.70 0.06 -8.29
N PHE A 89 -8.18 -0.91 -9.05
CA PHE A 89 -8.84 -1.40 -10.27
C PHE A 89 -10.18 -2.08 -9.97
N ILE A 90 -10.26 -2.88 -8.91
CA ILE A 90 -11.52 -3.51 -8.49
C ILE A 90 -12.56 -2.44 -8.15
N MET A 91 -12.17 -1.36 -7.46
CA MET A 91 -13.09 -0.27 -7.10
C MET A 91 -13.54 0.59 -8.29
N LEU A 92 -12.82 0.56 -9.41
CA LEU A 92 -13.22 1.26 -10.64
C LEU A 92 -14.32 0.52 -11.43
N ILE A 93 -14.50 -0.78 -11.21
CA ILE A 93 -15.53 -1.61 -11.84
C ILE A 93 -16.95 -1.14 -11.46
N PRO A 94 -17.35 -1.05 -10.17
CA PRO A 94 -18.69 -0.60 -9.79
C PRO A 94 -18.98 0.84 -10.25
N LEU A 95 -17.94 1.64 -10.47
CA LEU A 95 -18.03 3.02 -10.94
C LEU A 95 -18.20 3.14 -12.46
N LYS A 96 -18.26 2.02 -13.18
CA LYS A 96 -18.34 1.94 -14.66
C LYS A 96 -17.22 2.72 -15.36
N LYS A 97 -16.10 2.96 -14.67
CA LYS A 97 -14.92 3.66 -15.21
C LYS A 97 -13.94 2.71 -15.88
N MET A 98 -14.03 1.42 -15.55
CA MET A 98 -13.13 0.39 -16.06
C MET A 98 -13.91 -0.90 -16.29
N GLN A 99 -13.63 -1.58 -17.40
CA GLN A 99 -14.25 -2.88 -17.70
C GLN A 99 -13.50 -3.98 -16.95
N ALA A 100 -14.23 -4.96 -16.40
CA ALA A 100 -13.67 -5.98 -15.53
C ALA A 100 -12.51 -6.78 -16.15
N TRP A 101 -12.50 -6.97 -17.48
CA TRP A 101 -11.43 -7.70 -18.18
C TRP A 101 -10.09 -6.97 -18.20
N VAL A 102 -10.04 -5.67 -17.91
CA VAL A 102 -8.79 -4.90 -17.79
C VAL A 102 -8.16 -5.06 -16.40
N THR A 103 -8.93 -5.59 -15.44
CA THR A 103 -8.49 -5.75 -14.04
C THR A 103 -7.75 -7.07 -13.81
N PHE A 104 -7.84 -8.02 -14.74
CA PHE A 104 -7.23 -9.37 -14.69
C PHE A 104 -6.18 -9.52 -15.80
#